data_AF-A0A0D3FTF5-F1
#
_entry.id   AF-A0A0D3FTF5-F1
#
_cell.length_a   1.000
_cell.length_b   1.000
_cell.length_c   1.000
_cell.angle_alpha   90.00
_cell.angle_beta   90.00
_cell.angle_gamma   90.00
#
_symmetry.space_group_name_H-M   'P 1'
#
loop_
_entity.id
_entity.type
_entity.pdbx_description
1 polymer ?
#
loop_
_entity_poly.entity_id
_entity_poly.type
_entity_poly.pdbx_seq_one_letter_code
_entity_poly.pdbx_strand_id
1 'polypeptide(L)'
;MVLFEQQQQQNSQQAVRRGGIDHGGRIQALAKHAQLPCCPAKLTNSGESLHCCTNTVASEAGALPDPSMGGTIPVASSMGNVQGKEVKNFVLFGDIHKSIYFLSWKEQGSQLSLLAKDFGSLDCFATEFLIDGSTLSLVASDSDKNVQIFYYAPKMVESWKGQKLLSRAEFHVGAHITKFLRLQMLPTQGLSSEKTNRFALLFGNLDGGIGCIAPIDELTFRRLQSLQRKLVDAVPHVCGLNPRSFRQFHSNGKGHRPGPDNIIDFELLAHYEMLSLDEQLDVAQQIGTTRSQILSNFSDISLGTSFL
;
A
#
# COMPACT_ATOMS: atom_id res chain seq x y z
N MET A 1 -4.95 3.95 10.81
CA MET A 1 -5.01 4.66 9.51
C MET A 1 -6.01 3.94 8.63
N VAL A 2 -6.96 4.66 8.03
CA VAL A 2 -8.11 4.05 7.37
C VAL A 2 -8.24 4.63 5.95
N LEU A 3 -8.18 3.79 4.91
CA LEU A 3 -8.07 4.22 3.51
C LEU A 3 -9.40 4.13 2.76
N PHE A 4 -9.60 5.08 1.84
CA PHE A 4 -10.68 5.09 0.86
C PHE A 4 -10.24 5.09 -0.59
N GLU A 5 -11.16 4.64 -1.44
CA GLU A 5 -10.98 4.63 -2.88
C GLU A 5 -12.24 5.08 -3.65
N GLN A 6 -12.13 6.17 -4.41
CA GLN A 6 -13.15 6.57 -5.38
C GLN A 6 -13.37 5.50 -6.46
N GLN A 7 -14.62 5.07 -6.55
CA GLN A 7 -15.10 4.11 -7.54
C GLN A 7 -15.17 4.73 -8.95
N GLN A 8 -14.26 4.32 -9.84
CA GLN A 8 -14.50 4.28 -11.28
C GLN A 8 -14.45 2.82 -11.72
N GLN A 9 -15.63 2.19 -11.69
CA GLN A 9 -15.87 0.84 -12.15
C GLN A 9 -15.65 0.75 -13.66
N GLN A 10 -14.64 -0.03 -14.04
CA GLN A 10 -14.70 -1.15 -15.00
C GLN A 10 -13.25 -1.50 -15.33
N ASN A 11 -12.87 -2.77 -15.20
CA ASN A 11 -11.68 -3.45 -15.77
C ASN A 11 -10.65 -4.10 -14.83
N SER A 12 -10.80 -4.07 -13.50
CA SER A 12 -10.08 -5.01 -12.61
C SER A 12 -10.61 -6.46 -12.72
N GLN A 13 -11.76 -6.67 -13.38
CA GLN A 13 -12.40 -7.98 -13.54
C GLN A 13 -11.69 -8.96 -14.52
N GLN A 14 -10.68 -8.53 -15.28
CA GLN A 14 -10.04 -9.41 -16.28
C GLN A 14 -8.70 -10.04 -15.86
N ALA A 15 -8.04 -9.57 -14.79
CA ALA A 15 -6.77 -10.16 -14.34
C ALA A 15 -6.95 -11.32 -13.33
N VAL A 16 -8.11 -11.43 -12.68
CA VAL A 16 -8.33 -12.39 -11.58
C VAL A 16 -9.06 -13.67 -12.01
N ARG A 17 -9.61 -13.74 -13.24
CA ARG A 17 -10.47 -14.86 -13.69
C ARG A 17 -9.77 -15.97 -14.49
N ARG A 18 -8.44 -15.97 -14.62
CA ARG A 18 -7.71 -17.05 -15.32
C ARG A 18 -6.64 -17.66 -14.42
N GLY A 19 -7.05 -18.62 -13.61
CA GLY A 19 -6.17 -19.43 -12.78
C GLY A 19 -6.99 -20.56 -12.16
N GLY A 20 -7.25 -21.60 -12.95
CA GLY A 20 -7.89 -22.82 -12.49
C GLY A 20 -6.99 -23.51 -11.47
N ILE A 21 -7.61 -24.00 -10.39
CA ILE A 21 -6.98 -24.75 -9.31
C ILE A 21 -6.79 -26.18 -9.82
N ASP A 22 -5.56 -26.70 -9.76
CA ASP A 22 -5.34 -28.15 -9.79
C ASP A 22 -4.48 -28.57 -8.58
N HIS A 23 -4.89 -29.65 -7.93
CA HIS A 23 -4.30 -30.17 -6.70
C HIS A 23 -3.36 -31.33 -7.00
N GLY A 24 -2.14 -31.27 -6.47
CA GLY A 24 -1.31 -32.47 -6.25
C GLY A 24 0.14 -32.34 -6.70
N GLY A 25 1.04 -32.21 -5.71
CA GLY A 25 2.48 -32.31 -5.95
C GLY A 25 3.27 -32.16 -4.65
N ARG A 26 3.65 -33.28 -4.04
CA ARG A 26 4.55 -33.33 -2.87
C ARG A 26 5.99 -33.30 -3.40
N ILE A 27 6.81 -32.31 -3.02
CA ILE A 27 8.23 -32.27 -3.44
C ILE A 27 9.15 -32.03 -2.24
N GLN A 28 10.15 -32.91 -2.11
CA GLN A 28 11.25 -32.87 -1.15
C GLN A 28 12.26 -31.77 -1.53
N ALA A 29 12.69 -30.97 -0.54
CA ALA A 29 13.75 -30.00 -0.71
C ALA A 29 15.13 -30.70 -0.68
N LEU A 30 15.91 -30.54 -1.76
CA LEU A 30 17.30 -30.97 -1.82
C LEU A 30 18.18 -29.70 -1.83
N ALA A 31 18.61 -29.27 -0.65
CA ALA A 31 19.50 -28.13 -0.50
C ALA A 31 20.92 -28.53 -0.92
N LYS A 32 21.40 -28.04 -2.08
CA LYS A 32 22.83 -28.00 -2.38
C LYS A 32 23.39 -26.66 -1.93
N HIS A 33 24.25 -26.68 -0.91
CA HIS A 33 25.03 -25.53 -0.50
C HIS A 33 26.06 -25.19 -1.58
N ALA A 34 25.83 -24.09 -2.30
CA ALA A 34 26.89 -23.34 -2.98
C ALA A 34 27.17 -22.10 -2.13
N GLN A 35 28.41 -21.94 -1.67
CA GLN A 35 28.89 -20.72 -1.02
C GLN A 35 28.84 -19.57 -2.04
N LEU A 36 27.85 -18.69 -1.90
CA LEU A 36 27.76 -17.43 -2.64
C LEU A 36 28.55 -16.34 -1.90
N PRO A 37 29.31 -15.47 -2.60
CA PRO A 37 30.21 -14.50 -1.97
C PRO A 37 29.54 -13.21 -1.44
N CYS A 38 28.20 -13.10 -1.42
CA CYS A 38 27.52 -11.84 -1.08
C CYS A 38 26.26 -12.04 -0.21
N CYS A 39 25.95 -11.06 0.65
CA CYS A 39 24.82 -11.10 1.60
C CYS A 39 23.44 -11.10 0.89
N PRO A 40 22.58 -12.11 1.12
CA PRO A 40 21.24 -12.13 0.54
C PRO A 40 20.31 -11.10 1.21
N ALA A 41 19.66 -10.26 0.41
CA ALA A 41 18.52 -9.43 0.86
C ALA A 41 17.22 -10.27 0.87
N LYS A 42 16.33 -9.95 1.81
CA LYS A 42 15.29 -10.86 2.34
C LYS A 42 14.15 -11.12 1.34
N LEU A 43 13.89 -12.40 1.07
CA LEU A 43 12.71 -12.90 0.35
C LEU A 43 11.55 -13.30 1.29
N THR A 44 10.33 -13.21 0.80
CA THR A 44 9.14 -13.80 1.45
C THR A 44 8.51 -14.90 0.58
N ASN A 45 7.89 -15.86 1.27
CA ASN A 45 7.76 -17.27 0.93
C ASN A 45 6.49 -17.62 0.12
N SER A 46 6.64 -18.21 -1.08
CA SER A 46 5.84 -19.35 -1.54
C SER A 46 6.38 -19.91 -2.88
N GLY A 47 7.02 -21.08 -2.84
CA GLY A 47 7.16 -21.97 -4.00
C GLY A 47 8.47 -21.88 -4.81
N GLU A 48 8.93 -20.70 -5.20
CA GLU A 48 10.16 -20.55 -6.00
C GLU A 48 10.98 -19.33 -5.51
N SER A 49 12.30 -19.51 -5.33
CA SER A 49 13.17 -18.48 -4.77
C SER A 49 13.80 -17.62 -5.87
N LEU A 50 13.43 -16.33 -5.94
CA LEU A 50 14.13 -15.33 -6.76
C LEU A 50 15.38 -14.82 -6.02
N HIS A 51 16.58 -15.16 -6.47
CA HIS A 51 17.82 -14.67 -5.83
C HIS A 51 18.21 -13.27 -6.33
N CYS A 52 18.48 -12.33 -5.42
CA CYS A 52 19.03 -11.00 -5.71
C CYS A 52 20.38 -10.82 -4.97
N CYS A 53 21.44 -10.42 -5.69
CA CYS A 53 22.78 -10.15 -5.15
C CYS A 53 23.26 -8.76 -5.58
N THR A 54 23.98 -8.07 -4.68
CA THR A 54 24.47 -6.70 -4.88
C THR A 54 25.96 -6.65 -5.29
N ASN A 55 26.25 -5.67 -6.15
CA ASN A 55 27.55 -5.06 -6.53
C ASN A 55 28.52 -5.84 -7.44
N THR A 56 28.66 -5.41 -8.71
CA THR A 56 29.92 -4.93 -9.37
C THR A 56 29.60 -4.42 -10.78
N VAL A 57 30.10 -3.24 -11.14
CA VAL A 57 30.22 -2.78 -12.54
C VAL A 57 31.55 -3.32 -13.10
N ALA A 58 31.50 -4.11 -14.17
CA ALA A 58 32.61 -4.25 -15.10
C ALA A 58 32.07 -4.55 -16.50
N SER A 59 32.53 -3.74 -17.45
CA SER A 59 32.14 -3.68 -18.85
C SER A 59 32.66 -4.86 -19.67
N GLU A 60 31.86 -5.32 -20.62
CA GLU A 60 32.30 -5.38 -22.02
C GLU A 60 31.09 -5.25 -22.96
N ALA A 61 31.14 -4.20 -23.78
CA ALA A 61 30.31 -3.91 -24.95
C ALA A 61 28.78 -3.78 -24.80
N GLY A 62 28.31 -2.52 -24.85
CA GLY A 62 26.98 -2.17 -25.37
C GLY A 62 26.09 -1.41 -24.39
N ALA A 63 25.66 -0.22 -24.80
CA ALA A 63 24.81 0.70 -24.04
C ALA A 63 23.54 0.02 -23.45
N LEU A 64 23.17 0.42 -22.23
CA LEU A 64 21.82 0.20 -21.69
C LEU A 64 20.79 0.77 -22.68
N PRO A 65 19.78 0.01 -23.13
CA PRO A 65 18.73 0.55 -23.96
C PRO A 65 17.89 1.55 -23.13
N ASP A 66 17.66 2.72 -23.72
CA ASP A 66 16.77 3.75 -23.21
C ASP A 66 15.36 3.14 -22.91
N PRO A 67 14.81 3.26 -21.69
CA PRO A 67 13.58 2.57 -21.29
C PRO A 67 12.30 3.21 -21.87
N SER A 68 12.40 3.99 -22.95
CA SER A 68 11.28 4.55 -23.71
C SER A 68 10.55 3.50 -24.57
N MET A 69 11.04 2.27 -24.63
CA MET A 69 10.42 1.13 -25.32
C MET A 69 10.37 -0.07 -24.38
N GLY A 70 9.20 -0.72 -24.25
CA GLY A 70 8.92 -1.79 -23.29
C GLY A 70 9.89 -2.98 -23.36
N GLY A 71 10.99 -2.89 -22.62
CA GLY A 71 12.05 -3.89 -22.57
C GLY A 71 11.70 -5.06 -21.64
N THR A 72 11.98 -6.26 -22.12
CA THR A 72 12.00 -7.49 -21.30
C THR A 72 13.37 -7.57 -20.65
N ILE A 73 13.45 -7.76 -19.33
CA ILE A 73 14.74 -7.88 -18.63
C ILE A 73 15.08 -9.38 -18.53
N PRO A 74 16.09 -9.89 -19.26
CA PRO A 74 16.58 -11.25 -19.05
C PRO A 74 17.19 -11.37 -17.65
N VAL A 75 17.02 -12.53 -17.00
CA VAL A 75 17.46 -12.77 -15.62
C VAL A 75 18.98 -12.78 -15.52
N ALA A 76 19.55 -11.59 -15.33
CA ALA A 76 20.86 -11.30 -14.76
C ALA A 76 20.88 -9.81 -14.40
N SER A 77 20.38 -9.44 -13.22
CA SER A 77 20.30 -8.02 -12.82
C SER A 77 20.97 -7.74 -11.49
N SER A 78 22.10 -7.03 -11.57
CA SER A 78 22.72 -6.29 -10.48
C SER A 78 21.81 -5.13 -10.07
N MET A 79 21.20 -5.19 -8.89
CA MET A 79 20.42 -4.08 -8.31
C MET A 79 20.68 -4.01 -6.80
N GLY A 80 20.91 -2.80 -6.29
CA GLY A 80 21.21 -2.50 -4.87
C GLY A 80 20.08 -2.94 -3.92
N ASN A 81 20.40 -3.12 -2.62
CA ASN A 81 19.52 -3.71 -1.58
C ASN A 81 18.01 -3.53 -1.80
N VAL A 82 17.30 -4.64 -2.03
CA VAL A 82 15.92 -4.70 -2.52
C VAL A 82 14.95 -5.28 -1.47
N GLN A 83 13.73 -4.75 -1.38
CA GLN A 83 12.57 -5.46 -0.82
C GLN A 83 11.57 -5.85 -1.93
N GLY A 84 11.17 -7.13 -1.97
CA GLY A 84 10.23 -7.66 -2.97
C GLY A 84 9.03 -8.36 -2.34
N LYS A 85 7.84 -8.19 -2.92
CA LYS A 85 6.57 -8.81 -2.48
C LYS A 85 5.81 -9.40 -3.65
N GLU A 86 5.08 -10.50 -3.42
CA GLU A 86 4.41 -11.27 -4.47
C GLU A 86 2.90 -11.48 -4.19
N VAL A 87 2.10 -11.44 -5.25
CA VAL A 87 0.68 -11.86 -5.33
C VAL A 87 0.36 -12.40 -6.71
N LYS A 88 -0.05 -13.68 -6.82
CA LYS A 88 -0.69 -14.25 -8.03
C LYS A 88 -0.01 -13.90 -9.37
N ASN A 89 1.33 -13.84 -9.40
CA ASN A 89 2.22 -13.48 -10.53
C ASN A 89 2.57 -11.99 -10.67
N PHE A 90 2.20 -11.15 -9.72
CA PHE A 90 2.69 -9.77 -9.64
C PHE A 90 3.79 -9.63 -8.61
N VAL A 91 4.79 -8.82 -8.97
CA VAL A 91 5.93 -8.50 -8.11
C VAL A 91 5.95 -6.99 -7.91
N LEU A 92 6.08 -6.56 -6.65
CA LEU A 92 6.30 -5.16 -6.30
C LEU A 92 7.72 -5.01 -5.76
N PHE A 93 8.42 -4.03 -6.31
CA PHE A 93 9.81 -3.73 -6.01
C PHE A 93 9.93 -2.28 -5.56
N GLY A 94 10.68 -2.05 -4.48
CA GLY A 94 11.07 -0.70 -4.04
C GLY A 94 12.54 -0.43 -4.32
N ASP A 95 12.83 0.65 -5.04
CA ASP A 95 14.17 1.19 -5.26
C ASP A 95 14.49 2.24 -4.20
N ILE A 96 15.75 2.27 -3.75
CA ILE A 96 16.23 3.16 -2.69
C ILE A 96 16.12 4.65 -3.08
N HIS A 97 16.05 4.99 -4.37
CA HIS A 97 15.96 6.38 -4.86
C HIS A 97 14.89 6.61 -5.95
N LYS A 98 14.51 5.55 -6.68
CA LYS A 98 13.61 5.61 -7.84
C LYS A 98 12.22 5.07 -7.57
N SER A 99 11.75 5.19 -6.32
CA SER A 99 10.39 4.80 -5.94
C SER A 99 10.10 3.32 -6.23
N ILE A 100 8.87 2.98 -6.61
CA ILE A 100 8.41 1.60 -6.78
C ILE A 100 8.20 1.19 -8.24
N TYR A 101 8.38 -0.10 -8.48
CA TYR A 101 8.21 -0.77 -9.77
C TYR A 101 7.20 -1.91 -9.61
N PHE A 102 6.22 -1.94 -10.49
CA PHE A 102 5.21 -2.97 -10.55
C PHE A 102 5.46 -3.88 -11.75
N LEU A 103 5.73 -5.15 -11.49
CA LEU A 103 6.11 -6.14 -12.49
C LEU A 103 5.13 -7.31 -12.51
N SER A 104 5.10 -8.01 -13.63
CA SER A 104 4.47 -9.32 -13.76
C SER A 104 5.51 -10.39 -14.05
N TRP A 105 5.39 -11.51 -13.35
CA TRP A 105 6.09 -12.74 -13.66
C TRP A 105 5.31 -13.51 -14.71
N LYS A 106 5.99 -13.90 -15.78
CA LYS A 106 5.45 -14.82 -16.79
C LYS A 106 6.15 -16.15 -16.61
N GLU A 107 5.41 -17.15 -16.13
CA GLU A 107 5.89 -18.53 -15.97
C GLU A 107 6.43 -19.09 -17.28
N GLN A 108 5.70 -18.86 -18.38
CA GLN A 108 6.14 -19.25 -19.71
C GLN A 108 7.32 -18.37 -20.15
N GLY A 109 8.52 -18.92 -20.02
CA GLY A 109 9.79 -18.26 -20.37
C GLY A 109 10.56 -17.69 -19.19
N SER A 110 10.03 -17.77 -17.96
CA SER A 110 10.68 -17.28 -16.73
C SER A 110 11.13 -15.82 -16.85
N GLN A 111 10.22 -14.95 -17.31
CA GLN A 111 10.50 -13.54 -17.60
C GLN A 111 9.75 -12.60 -16.65
N LEU A 112 10.46 -11.57 -16.19
CA LEU A 112 9.86 -10.41 -15.52
C LEU A 112 9.55 -9.33 -16.56
N SER A 113 8.29 -8.92 -16.62
CA SER A 113 7.81 -7.83 -17.46
C SER A 113 7.41 -6.65 -16.58
N LEU A 114 8.07 -5.51 -16.76
CA LEU A 114 7.64 -4.26 -16.13
C LEU A 114 6.25 -3.88 -16.64
N LEU A 115 5.30 -3.67 -15.73
CA LEU A 115 3.96 -3.18 -16.06
C LEU A 115 3.91 -1.66 -15.98
N ALA A 116 4.35 -1.12 -14.84
CA ALA A 116 4.38 0.30 -14.56
C ALA A 116 5.42 0.61 -13.50
N LYS A 117 5.82 1.88 -13.40
CA LYS A 117 6.61 2.40 -12.29
C LYS A 117 6.11 3.77 -11.87
N ASP A 118 6.49 4.17 -10.67
CA ASP A 118 6.45 5.58 -10.33
C ASP A 118 7.67 6.28 -10.96
N PHE A 119 7.46 7.52 -11.42
CA PHE A 119 8.51 8.37 -11.98
C PHE A 119 8.94 9.47 -11.01
N GLY A 120 8.30 9.54 -9.83
CA GLY A 120 8.76 10.37 -8.72
C GLY A 120 10.09 9.89 -8.14
N SER A 121 10.75 10.78 -7.41
CA SER A 121 11.87 10.41 -6.55
C SER A 121 11.32 10.18 -5.15
N LEU A 122 11.33 8.91 -4.74
CA LEU A 122 10.88 8.44 -3.44
C LEU A 122 11.93 7.44 -2.98
N ASP A 123 12.53 7.72 -1.83
CA ASP A 123 13.54 6.83 -1.26
C ASP A 123 12.84 5.71 -0.49
N CYS A 124 12.56 4.58 -1.16
CA CYS A 124 11.64 3.58 -0.64
C CYS A 124 12.25 2.79 0.52
N PHE A 125 11.53 2.73 1.65
CA PHE A 125 11.92 1.97 2.84
C PHE A 125 11.27 0.60 2.89
N ALA A 126 9.96 0.56 2.69
CA ALA A 126 9.18 -0.66 2.65
C ALA A 126 8.03 -0.52 1.67
N THR A 127 7.66 -1.64 1.03
CA THR A 127 6.57 -1.70 0.07
C THR A 127 5.74 -2.96 0.26
N GLU A 128 4.45 -2.89 -0.05
CA GLU A 128 3.52 -4.01 0.08
C GLU A 128 2.25 -3.80 -0.74
N PHE A 129 1.54 -4.88 -1.05
CA PHE A 129 0.24 -4.82 -1.70
C PHE A 129 -0.90 -4.62 -0.70
N LEU A 130 -1.72 -3.60 -0.91
CA LEU A 130 -3.01 -3.46 -0.25
C LEU A 130 -4.09 -4.12 -1.11
N ILE A 131 -4.91 -4.98 -0.51
CA ILE A 131 -5.93 -5.75 -1.23
C ILE A 131 -7.29 -5.41 -0.66
N ASP A 132 -8.17 -4.87 -1.49
CA ASP A 132 -9.57 -4.63 -1.17
C ASP A 132 -10.48 -5.36 -2.17
N GLY A 133 -10.84 -6.60 -1.83
CA GLY A 133 -11.71 -7.43 -2.66
C GLY A 133 -11.08 -7.74 -4.01
N SER A 134 -11.52 -7.03 -5.06
CA SER A 134 -10.99 -7.16 -6.43
C SER A 134 -9.92 -6.12 -6.78
N THR A 135 -9.71 -5.14 -5.90
CA THR A 135 -8.80 -4.03 -6.11
C THR A 135 -7.45 -4.34 -5.47
N LEU A 136 -6.39 -4.07 -6.23
CA LEU A 136 -5.00 -4.21 -5.80
C LEU A 136 -4.34 -2.84 -5.87
N SER A 137 -3.84 -2.37 -4.73
CA SER A 137 -3.13 -1.10 -4.59
C SER A 137 -1.70 -1.37 -4.11
N LEU A 138 -0.79 -0.46 -4.42
CA LEU A 138 0.64 -0.62 -4.16
C LEU A 138 1.04 0.42 -3.12
N VAL A 139 1.51 -0.03 -1.96
CA VAL A 139 1.88 0.85 -0.85
C VAL A 139 3.38 1.00 -0.83
N ALA A 140 3.86 2.23 -0.65
CA ALA A 140 5.26 2.54 -0.44
C ALA A 140 5.38 3.45 0.79
N SER A 141 6.42 3.21 1.59
CA SER A 141 6.87 4.11 2.64
C SER A 141 8.22 4.70 2.27
N ASP A 142 8.48 5.93 2.69
CA ASP A 142 9.68 6.66 2.29
C ASP A 142 10.57 7.11 3.46
N SER A 143 11.74 7.65 3.12
CA SER A 143 12.70 8.24 4.06
C SER A 143 12.17 9.51 4.74
N ASP A 144 11.18 10.18 4.16
CA ASP A 144 10.55 11.38 4.72
C ASP A 144 9.36 11.05 5.64
N LYS A 145 9.21 9.76 6.00
CA LYS A 145 8.20 9.22 6.93
C LYS A 145 6.76 9.32 6.41
N ASN A 146 6.61 9.38 5.10
CA ASN A 146 5.32 9.31 4.45
C ASN A 146 5.00 7.87 4.04
N VAL A 147 3.70 7.65 3.83
CA VAL A 147 3.15 6.52 3.12
C VAL A 147 2.40 7.04 1.90
N GLN A 148 2.62 6.40 0.77
CA GLN A 148 1.90 6.65 -0.47
C GLN A 148 1.24 5.37 -0.95
N ILE A 149 0.05 5.52 -1.52
CA ILE A 149 -0.70 4.42 -2.13
C ILE A 149 -0.90 4.71 -3.60
N PHE A 150 -0.38 3.81 -4.43
CA PHE A 150 -0.39 3.88 -5.87
C PHE A 150 -1.35 2.87 -6.47
N TYR A 151 -1.80 3.18 -7.68
CA TYR A 151 -2.66 2.32 -8.48
C TYR A 151 -2.11 2.15 -9.88
N TYR A 152 -2.28 0.94 -10.41
CA TYR A 152 -2.04 0.62 -11.80
C TYR A 152 -3.33 0.77 -12.61
N ALA A 153 -3.45 1.86 -13.36
CA ALA A 153 -4.66 2.20 -14.13
C ALA A 153 -4.33 2.46 -15.61
N PRO A 154 -4.01 1.42 -16.41
CA PRO A 154 -3.47 1.59 -17.76
C PRO A 154 -4.41 2.25 -18.78
N LYS A 155 -5.70 2.31 -18.45
CA LYS A 155 -6.73 2.94 -19.28
C LYS A 155 -6.85 4.45 -19.04
N MET A 156 -6.28 4.95 -17.94
CA MET A 156 -6.31 6.37 -17.60
C MET A 156 -5.24 7.12 -18.40
N VAL A 157 -5.58 8.30 -18.90
CA VAL A 157 -4.64 9.11 -19.70
C VAL A 157 -3.44 9.54 -18.85
N GLU A 158 -3.64 9.82 -17.55
CA GLU A 158 -2.57 10.20 -16.64
C GLU A 158 -1.53 9.10 -16.43
N SER A 159 -1.88 7.83 -16.70
CA SER A 159 -0.99 6.68 -16.57
C SER A 159 0.02 6.53 -17.70
N TRP A 160 -0.01 7.43 -18.70
CA TRP A 160 0.89 7.39 -19.86
C TRP A 160 0.84 6.03 -20.57
N LYS A 161 -0.37 5.64 -20.99
CA LYS A 161 -0.63 4.32 -21.61
C LYS A 161 -0.25 3.15 -20.69
N GLY A 162 -0.39 3.35 -19.38
CA GLY A 162 -0.10 2.35 -18.35
C GLY A 162 1.33 2.27 -17.86
N GLN A 163 2.27 3.05 -18.40
CA GLN A 163 3.66 2.99 -17.92
C GLN A 163 3.84 3.64 -16.54
N LYS A 164 2.96 4.56 -16.14
CA LYS A 164 3.04 5.34 -14.92
C LYS A 164 2.03 4.89 -13.88
N LEU A 165 2.53 4.65 -12.66
CA LEU A 165 1.72 4.47 -11.46
C LEU A 165 1.10 5.80 -11.01
N LEU A 166 -0.15 5.75 -10.53
CA LEU A 166 -0.89 6.93 -10.09
C LEU A 166 -1.00 6.95 -8.57
N SER A 167 -0.48 8.01 -7.93
CA SER A 167 -0.73 8.28 -6.50
C SER A 167 -2.23 8.52 -6.29
N ARG A 168 -2.82 7.80 -5.32
CA ARG A 168 -4.23 7.91 -4.93
C ARG A 168 -4.42 8.34 -3.50
N ALA A 169 -3.41 8.17 -2.66
CA ALA A 169 -3.48 8.58 -1.28
C ALA A 169 -2.07 8.81 -0.72
N GLU A 170 -1.93 9.80 0.14
CA GLU A 170 -0.69 10.18 0.79
C GLU A 170 -0.96 10.46 2.26
N PHE A 171 -0.04 10.08 3.13
CA PHE A 171 -0.18 10.30 4.57
C PHE A 171 1.18 10.35 5.25
N HIS A 172 1.42 11.41 6.03
CA HIS A 172 2.61 11.50 6.85
C HIS A 172 2.40 10.78 8.19
N VAL A 173 3.17 9.72 8.41
CA VAL A 173 3.06 8.88 9.61
C VAL A 173 3.77 9.52 10.79
N GLY A 174 4.87 10.23 10.52
CA GLY A 174 5.74 10.81 11.54
C GLY A 174 6.87 9.88 12.01
N ALA A 175 6.91 8.65 11.52
CA ALA A 175 7.92 7.64 11.82
C ALA A 175 8.29 6.82 10.58
N HIS A 176 9.52 6.28 10.55
CA HIS A 176 9.95 5.42 9.44
C HIS A 176 9.30 4.05 9.53
N ILE A 177 8.54 3.66 8.50
CA ILE A 177 8.00 2.31 8.38
C ILE A 177 9.05 1.43 7.73
N THR A 178 9.45 0.36 8.41
CA THR A 178 10.50 -0.54 7.93
C THR A 178 9.96 -1.85 7.39
N LYS A 179 8.72 -2.20 7.73
CA LYS A 179 8.09 -3.45 7.33
C LYS A 179 6.58 -3.36 7.36
N PHE A 180 5.97 -3.94 6.33
CA PHE A 180 4.55 -4.25 6.27
C PHE A 180 4.31 -5.76 6.38
N LEU A 181 3.20 -6.11 7.00
CA LEU A 181 2.63 -7.45 7.11
C LEU A 181 1.16 -7.37 6.69
N ARG A 182 0.80 -8.17 5.69
CA ARG A 182 -0.58 -8.31 5.22
C ARG A 182 -1.34 -9.28 6.10
N LEU A 183 -2.45 -8.82 6.66
CA LEU A 183 -3.33 -9.62 7.50
C LEU A 183 -4.75 -9.56 6.95
N GLN A 184 -5.39 -10.72 6.81
CA GLN A 184 -6.76 -10.78 6.33
C GLN A 184 -7.69 -10.16 7.37
N MET A 185 -8.56 -9.24 6.92
CA MET A 185 -9.56 -8.63 7.79
C MET A 185 -10.68 -9.62 8.09
N LEU A 186 -11.24 -9.52 9.29
CA LEU A 186 -12.43 -10.30 9.63
C LEU A 186 -13.65 -9.76 8.86
N PRO A 187 -14.59 -10.63 8.46
CA PRO A 187 -15.83 -10.20 7.84
C PRO A 187 -16.66 -9.38 8.84
N THR A 188 -17.01 -8.15 8.47
CA THR A 188 -17.95 -7.33 9.23
C THR A 188 -19.38 -7.78 8.94
N GLN A 189 -20.18 -8.08 9.97
CA GLN A 189 -21.57 -8.50 9.79
C GLN A 189 -22.43 -7.31 9.33
N GLY A 190 -23.14 -7.42 8.20
CA GLY A 190 -24.17 -6.45 7.78
C GLY A 190 -23.90 -5.69 6.48
N LEU A 191 -22.69 -5.73 5.93
CA LEU A 191 -22.37 -5.20 4.59
C LEU A 191 -22.31 -6.36 3.59
N SER A 192 -23.46 -6.65 2.97
CA SER A 192 -23.65 -7.50 1.76
C SER A 192 -22.67 -8.68 1.57
N SER A 193 -23.08 -9.86 2.03
CA SER A 193 -22.98 -11.23 1.47
C SER A 193 -21.89 -11.68 0.46
N GLU A 194 -20.82 -10.94 0.22
CA GLU A 194 -19.68 -11.41 -0.58
C GLU A 194 -18.48 -11.54 0.35
N LYS A 195 -17.74 -12.65 0.27
CA LYS A 195 -16.47 -12.83 0.96
C LYS A 195 -15.50 -11.76 0.46
N THR A 196 -15.54 -10.55 1.03
CA THR A 196 -14.65 -9.48 0.61
C THR A 196 -13.26 -9.86 1.09
N ASN A 197 -12.42 -10.24 0.12
CA ASN A 197 -11.04 -10.64 0.37
C ASN A 197 -10.21 -9.37 0.67
N ARG A 198 -10.42 -8.79 1.85
CA ARG A 198 -9.76 -7.58 2.32
C ARG A 198 -8.56 -7.93 3.18
N PHE A 199 -7.45 -7.29 2.91
CA PHE A 199 -6.24 -7.41 3.72
C PHE A 199 -5.83 -6.03 4.20
N ALA A 200 -5.68 -5.90 5.50
CA ALA A 200 -5.07 -4.75 6.13
C ALA A 200 -3.55 -4.91 6.17
N LEU A 201 -2.85 -3.78 6.24
CA LEU A 201 -1.40 -3.72 6.38
C LEU A 201 -1.05 -3.33 7.80
N LEU A 202 -0.63 -4.32 8.58
CA LEU A 202 0.07 -4.07 9.82
C LEU A 202 1.49 -3.61 9.51
N PHE A 203 1.97 -2.55 10.15
CA PHE A 203 3.31 -2.04 9.93
C PHE A 203 4.03 -1.72 11.23
N GLY A 204 5.34 -1.91 11.21
CA GLY A 204 6.23 -1.59 12.31
C GLY A 204 7.08 -0.36 11.98
N ASN A 205 7.19 0.53 12.96
CA ASN A 205 7.98 1.75 12.88
C ASN A 205 9.36 1.54 13.50
N LEU A 206 10.36 2.32 13.07
CA LEU A 206 11.69 2.30 13.67
C LEU A 206 11.70 2.80 15.12
N ASP A 207 10.71 3.62 15.49
CA ASP A 207 10.52 4.15 16.85
C ASP A 207 9.85 3.13 17.80
N GLY A 208 9.67 1.87 17.37
CA GLY A 208 9.08 0.79 18.17
C GLY A 208 7.55 0.75 18.19
N GLY A 209 6.88 1.70 17.52
CA GLY A 209 5.43 1.70 17.34
C GLY A 209 4.95 0.69 16.29
N ILE A 210 3.68 0.29 16.43
CA ILE A 210 2.97 -0.53 15.45
C ILE A 210 1.74 0.25 14.99
N GLY A 211 1.44 0.20 13.71
CA GLY A 211 0.24 0.81 13.14
C GLY A 211 -0.42 -0.08 12.10
N CYS A 212 -1.61 0.32 11.66
CA CYS A 212 -2.37 -0.43 10.68
C CYS A 212 -2.99 0.50 9.62
N ILE A 213 -2.92 0.08 8.36
CA ILE A 213 -3.65 0.64 7.22
C ILE A 213 -4.72 -0.36 6.80
N ALA A 214 -5.98 -0.01 6.97
CA ALA A 214 -7.11 -0.86 6.57
C ALA A 214 -7.93 -0.18 5.46
N PRO A 215 -8.30 -0.91 4.38
CA PRO A 215 -9.26 -0.41 3.40
C PRO A 215 -10.67 -0.38 4.00
N ILE A 216 -11.46 0.64 3.67
CA ILE A 216 -12.85 0.77 4.08
C ILE A 216 -13.76 1.15 2.92
N ASP A 217 -15.05 0.91 3.13
CA ASP A 217 -16.09 1.26 2.17
C ASP A 217 -16.23 2.77 1.94
N GLU A 218 -16.57 3.12 0.69
CA GLU A 218 -16.77 4.49 0.22
C GLU A 218 -17.68 5.32 1.15
N LEU A 219 -18.84 4.75 1.48
CA LEU A 219 -19.82 5.42 2.32
C LEU A 219 -19.29 5.69 3.73
N THR A 220 -18.60 4.71 4.31
CA THR A 220 -17.98 4.82 5.64
C THR A 220 -16.89 5.89 5.63
N PHE A 221 -16.04 5.93 4.60
CA PHE A 221 -15.02 6.95 4.52
C PHE A 221 -15.60 8.34 4.40
N ARG A 222 -16.57 8.58 3.51
CA ARG A 222 -17.12 9.94 3.34
C ARG A 222 -17.72 10.48 4.63
N ARG A 223 -18.36 9.59 5.41
CA ARG A 223 -18.86 9.90 6.75
C ARG A 223 -17.72 10.24 7.71
N LEU A 224 -16.74 9.35 7.82
CA LEU A 224 -15.61 9.50 8.74
C LEU A 224 -14.67 10.65 8.36
N GLN A 225 -14.54 10.99 7.07
CA GLN A 225 -13.76 12.13 6.59
C GLN A 225 -14.43 13.45 6.99
N SER A 226 -15.76 13.52 6.90
CA SER A 226 -16.53 14.67 7.40
C SER A 226 -16.38 14.83 8.91
N LEU A 227 -16.44 13.71 9.64
CA LEU A 227 -16.19 13.68 11.09
C LEU A 227 -14.78 14.18 11.42
N GLN A 228 -13.74 13.67 10.73
CA GLN A 228 -12.36 14.09 10.92
C GLN A 228 -12.21 15.61 10.76
N ARG A 229 -12.76 16.19 9.68
CA ARG A 229 -12.70 17.64 9.45
C ARG A 229 -13.33 18.42 10.61
N LYS A 230 -14.45 17.94 11.15
CA LYS A 230 -15.12 18.60 12.27
C LYS A 230 -14.32 18.48 13.58
N LEU A 231 -13.69 17.33 13.82
CA LEU A 231 -12.88 17.10 15.02
C LEU A 231 -11.61 17.94 15.08
N VAL A 232 -11.04 18.33 13.92
CA VAL A 232 -9.90 19.27 13.89
C VAL A 232 -10.24 20.58 14.60
N ASP A 233 -11.47 21.06 14.50
CA ASP A 233 -11.87 22.33 15.15
C ASP A 233 -12.57 22.11 16.50
N ALA A 234 -13.17 20.94 16.72
CA ALA A 234 -13.97 20.65 17.91
C ALA A 234 -13.12 20.16 19.11
N VAL A 235 -11.98 19.52 18.87
CA VAL A 235 -11.14 18.93 19.92
C VAL A 235 -9.92 19.82 20.19
N PRO A 236 -9.57 20.08 21.46
CA PRO A 236 -8.31 20.76 21.78
C PRO A 236 -7.11 19.85 21.46
N HIS A 237 -6.19 20.33 20.63
CA HIS A 237 -5.00 19.58 20.25
C HIS A 237 -3.83 19.86 21.19
N VAL A 238 -3.06 18.81 21.47
CA VAL A 238 -1.84 18.91 22.29
C VAL A 238 -0.88 19.93 21.67
N CYS A 239 -0.38 20.84 22.52
CA CYS A 239 0.51 21.94 22.11
C CYS A 239 -0.07 22.88 21.03
N GLY A 240 -1.37 22.87 20.77
CA GLY A 240 -2.00 23.68 19.71
C GLY A 240 -1.58 23.28 18.29
N LEU A 241 -1.04 22.07 18.10
CA LEU A 241 -0.61 21.58 16.80
C LEU A 241 -1.83 21.24 15.93
N ASN A 242 -1.73 21.53 14.64
CA ASN A 242 -2.78 21.15 13.68
C ASN A 242 -2.55 19.71 13.19
N PRO A 243 -3.40 18.74 13.56
CA PRO A 243 -3.22 17.35 13.13
C PRO A 243 -3.33 17.19 11.62
N ARG A 244 -4.16 17.99 10.94
CA ARG A 244 -4.30 17.92 9.48
C ARG A 244 -3.03 18.35 8.76
N SER A 245 -2.40 19.44 9.21
CA SER A 245 -1.12 19.90 8.65
C SER A 245 -0.02 18.88 8.89
N PHE A 246 0.02 18.25 10.06
CA PHE A 246 0.98 17.21 10.38
C PHE A 246 0.88 15.98 9.46
N ARG A 247 -0.32 15.61 9.00
CA ARG A 247 -0.52 14.45 8.11
C ARG A 247 -0.25 14.74 6.61
N GLN A 248 0.04 15.98 6.23
CA GLN A 248 0.33 16.32 4.84
C GLN A 248 1.66 15.71 4.39
N PHE A 249 1.75 15.38 3.11
CA PHE A 249 2.97 14.81 2.52
C PHE A 249 4.17 15.75 2.68
N HIS A 250 5.28 15.22 3.19
CA HIS A 250 6.54 15.97 3.33
C HIS A 250 7.51 15.62 2.19
N SER A 251 7.98 16.63 1.46
CA SER A 251 8.91 16.45 0.33
C SER A 251 10.28 17.09 0.53
N ASN A 252 10.55 17.73 1.67
CA ASN A 252 11.84 18.34 2.02
C ASN A 252 12.45 19.22 0.91
N GLY A 253 11.62 20.03 0.25
CA GLY A 253 12.03 20.94 -0.83
C GLY A 253 12.12 20.29 -2.21
N LYS A 254 11.90 18.98 -2.33
CA LYS A 254 11.69 18.30 -3.61
C LYS A 254 10.32 18.71 -4.18
N GLY A 255 10.25 18.92 -5.49
CA GLY A 255 9.00 19.22 -6.17
C GLY A 255 8.01 18.07 -6.02
N HIS A 256 6.93 18.30 -5.28
CA HIS A 256 5.85 17.34 -5.08
C HIS A 256 4.53 17.93 -5.58
N ARG A 257 3.74 17.12 -6.28
CA ARG A 257 2.36 17.49 -6.60
C ARG A 257 1.47 16.79 -5.58
N PRO A 258 0.77 17.55 -4.71
CA PRO A 258 -0.07 16.95 -3.68
C PRO A 258 -1.02 15.90 -4.27
N GLY A 259 -0.95 14.68 -3.74
CA GLY A 259 -1.89 13.62 -4.07
C GLY A 259 -3.25 13.86 -3.40
N PRO A 260 -4.23 12.98 -3.69
CA PRO A 260 -5.54 13.08 -3.07
C PRO A 260 -5.48 12.74 -1.56
N ASP A 261 -6.23 13.48 -0.74
CA ASP A 261 -6.39 13.25 0.70
C ASP A 261 -7.41 12.13 0.97
N ASN A 262 -6.99 10.89 0.69
CA ASN A 262 -7.82 9.68 0.77
C ASN A 262 -7.47 8.77 1.95
N ILE A 263 -6.81 9.32 2.97
CA ILE A 263 -6.44 8.60 4.20
C ILE A 263 -7.07 9.28 5.40
N ILE A 264 -7.76 8.50 6.23
CA ILE A 264 -8.33 8.94 7.50
C ILE A 264 -7.38 8.61 8.64
N ASP A 265 -7.17 9.61 9.50
CA ASP A 265 -6.49 9.48 10.77
C ASP A 265 -7.45 8.98 11.85
N PHE A 266 -7.39 7.67 12.10
CA PHE A 266 -8.21 7.03 13.13
C PHE A 266 -7.81 7.46 14.55
N GLU A 267 -6.58 7.92 14.77
CA GLU A 267 -6.13 8.41 16.08
C GLU A 267 -6.89 9.70 16.46
N LEU A 268 -7.06 10.60 15.49
CA LEU A 268 -7.90 11.78 15.66
C LEU A 268 -9.38 11.39 15.85
N LEU A 269 -9.88 10.41 15.10
CA LEU A 269 -11.27 9.95 15.23
C LEU A 269 -11.57 9.33 16.61
N ALA A 270 -10.61 8.66 17.24
CA ALA A 270 -10.76 8.10 18.57
C ALA A 270 -11.10 9.18 19.63
N HIS A 271 -10.73 10.44 19.39
CA HIS A 271 -11.09 11.55 20.28
C HIS A 271 -12.59 11.83 20.31
N TYR A 272 -13.34 11.44 19.28
CA TYR A 272 -14.80 11.55 19.29
C TYR A 272 -15.43 10.73 20.43
N GLU A 273 -14.88 9.57 20.76
CA GLU A 273 -15.39 8.75 21.87
C GLU A 273 -15.15 9.39 23.23
N MET A 274 -14.15 10.27 23.33
CA MET A 274 -13.79 10.98 24.56
C MET A 274 -14.63 12.25 24.80
N LEU A 275 -15.36 12.73 23.79
CA LEU A 275 -16.27 13.88 23.93
C LEU A 275 -17.47 13.54 24.82
N SER A 276 -18.08 14.56 25.42
CA SER A 276 -19.34 14.38 26.15
C SER A 276 -20.48 13.95 25.21
N LEU A 277 -21.55 13.36 25.76
CA LEU A 277 -22.67 12.89 24.95
C LEU A 277 -23.31 14.02 24.12
N ASP A 278 -23.46 15.20 24.71
CA ASP A 278 -24.06 16.36 24.05
C ASP A 278 -23.17 16.82 22.88
N GLU A 279 -21.86 16.94 23.09
CA GLU A 279 -20.91 17.28 22.03
C GLU A 279 -20.89 16.23 20.91
N GLN A 280 -20.96 14.94 21.25
CA GLN A 280 -21.04 13.86 20.26
C GLN A 280 -22.29 14.01 19.38
N LEU A 281 -23.45 14.27 19.99
CA LEU A 281 -24.72 14.47 19.27
C LEU A 281 -24.66 15.71 18.38
N ASP A 282 -24.14 16.82 18.88
CA ASP A 282 -23.99 18.08 18.14
C ASP A 282 -23.07 17.92 16.93
N VAL A 283 -21.91 17.29 17.13
CA VAL A 283 -20.95 17.00 16.05
C VAL A 283 -21.58 16.08 15.00
N ALA A 284 -22.27 15.02 15.42
CA ALA A 284 -22.94 14.09 14.50
C ALA A 284 -24.02 14.80 13.67
N GLN A 285 -24.82 15.67 14.31
CA GLN A 285 -25.86 16.44 13.62
C GLN A 285 -25.25 17.41 12.60
N GLN A 286 -24.16 18.10 12.94
CA GLN A 286 -23.51 19.06 12.04
C GLN A 286 -22.94 18.42 10.78
N ILE A 287 -22.45 17.18 10.87
CA ILE A 287 -21.97 16.44 9.69
C ILE A 287 -23.08 15.69 8.94
N GLY A 288 -24.32 15.73 9.41
CA GLY A 288 -25.48 15.10 8.78
C GLY A 288 -25.55 13.58 8.98
N THR A 289 -25.11 13.07 10.13
CA THR A 289 -25.20 11.64 10.49
C THR A 289 -25.73 11.46 11.92
N THR A 290 -25.80 10.21 12.39
CA THR A 290 -26.17 9.92 13.78
C THR A 290 -24.98 9.38 14.56
N ARG A 291 -24.95 9.66 15.87
CA ARG A 291 -23.97 9.08 16.79
C ARG A 291 -23.89 7.55 16.67
N SER A 292 -25.05 6.89 16.56
CA SER A 292 -25.13 5.44 16.42
C SER A 292 -24.43 4.92 15.15
N GLN A 293 -24.55 5.62 14.02
CA GLN A 293 -23.86 5.24 12.79
C GLN A 293 -22.36 5.40 12.90
N ILE A 294 -21.88 6.48 13.53
CA ILE A 294 -20.45 6.70 13.76
C ILE A 294 -19.87 5.57 14.62
N LEU A 295 -20.48 5.29 15.77
CA LEU A 295 -20.01 4.24 16.68
C LEU A 295 -20.11 2.84 16.07
N SER A 296 -21.13 2.59 15.25
CA SER A 296 -21.22 1.36 14.45
C SER A 296 -20.00 1.24 13.54
N ASN A 297 -19.63 2.31 12.82
CA ASN A 297 -18.46 2.27 11.93
C ASN A 297 -17.14 2.08 12.68
N PHE A 298 -17.00 2.65 13.88
CA PHE A 298 -15.83 2.39 14.72
C PHE A 298 -15.76 0.94 15.15
N SER A 299 -16.90 0.38 15.56
CA SER A 299 -17.00 -1.04 15.93
C SER A 299 -16.69 -1.96 14.75
N ASP A 300 -17.20 -1.64 13.56
CA ASP A 300 -16.99 -2.38 12.32
C ASP A 300 -15.50 -2.42 11.92
N ILE A 301 -14.82 -1.27 12.02
CA ILE A 301 -13.38 -1.15 11.75
C ILE A 301 -12.59 -1.93 12.80
N SER A 302 -12.89 -1.73 14.08
CA SER A 302 -12.23 -2.41 15.20
C SER A 302 -12.34 -3.93 15.09
N LEU A 303 -13.53 -4.45 14.78
CA LEU A 303 -13.78 -5.87 14.55
C LEU A 303 -12.95 -6.38 13.35
N GLY A 304 -12.98 -5.64 12.24
CA GLY A 304 -12.25 -5.99 11.01
C GLY A 304 -10.74 -6.07 11.21
N THR A 305 -10.20 -5.27 12.15
CA THR A 305 -8.76 -5.20 12.49
C THR A 305 -8.41 -5.83 13.84
N SER A 306 -9.26 -6.69 14.40
CA SER A 306 -9.10 -7.29 15.74
C SER A 306 -7.91 -8.25 15.92
N PHE A 307 -7.09 -8.43 14.89
CA PHE A 307 -5.80 -9.12 14.98
C PHE A 307 -4.69 -8.24 15.61
N LEU A 308 -4.99 -6.97 15.87
CA LEU A 308 -4.18 -6.03 16.66
C LEU A 308 -4.38 -6.27 18.16
#